data_AF-A0A367G0S6-F1
#
_entry.id   AF-A0A367G0S6-F1
#
_cell.length_a   1.000
_cell.length_b   1.000
_cell.length_c   1.000
_cell.angle_alpha   90.00
_cell.angle_beta   90.00
_cell.angle_gamma   90.00
#
_symmetry.space_group_name_H-M   'P 1'
#
loop_
_entity.id
_entity.type
_entity.pdbx_description
1 polymer ?
#
loop_
_entity_poly.entity_id
_entity_poly.type
_entity_poly.pdbx_seq_one_letter_code
_entity_poly.pdbx_strand_id
1 'polypeptide(L)'
;MGVYKCKMCGGSLNLINEENGLCECDSCGSTQTIPLQNNIKKTELYNTANEYRKNNCFDRAADVYKNMIQEFPEEAEAYWGMVLCRYGIEYVKDPGTGKMMPTCHRTIPKSIFEDSDYRLACEKAKPLAREQHEKEAEKIDQIQKKIFALANKEEPYDIFISYKEMEEGTRQRTEDSVLAQDIYNRFTSEGYKVFFSRISLENRLGEDYEPIIYSALRSSKVMLLVGTSKEHLNAPWVRNEWSRYLDMMDEEPDKKTLIPVYSKMDPYDIPNEISGRHLQAQDAGKIGFQQDLLHGVKKVLKSSHTNVAPMSGGGISSANTGGMLERGFICLKDRNFQEAENVFNRVLDMDPHSGGAYLGRLMIQRNVSTIEDLANQTDPMYAESDYQHAVEYGEPQIKKILREYEKKIIAENRKKALRFIQEKQVDFSLSAKVMRENIVSNQKEINQLSEAVAERKKLVEKNEQAESAMKLAKYIILAIHVLFWLPNTITSLVGGEIGTCIIGIIVAVLIWKFILGKFVVAFIQKIVGKTKGKIDEQALSQMVLEINSAQQVIGEKTNTIAYIQNAVGEIEEKMEQLKNDRENVADKLSRIAYRNMADEFARIVG
;
A
#
# COMPACT_ATOMS: atom_id res chain seq x y z
N MET A 1 -20.54 29.39 25.40
CA MET A 1 -20.01 28.25 26.18
C MET A 1 -20.95 27.09 25.96
N GLY A 2 -20.43 25.89 25.66
CA GLY A 2 -21.27 24.69 25.60
C GLY A 2 -21.65 24.27 27.03
N VAL A 3 -22.92 23.90 27.25
CA VAL A 3 -23.39 23.39 28.54
C VAL A 3 -23.38 21.87 28.49
N TYR A 4 -22.56 21.24 29.32
CA TYR A 4 -22.54 19.78 29.45
C TYR A 4 -23.81 19.30 30.15
N LYS A 5 -24.43 18.24 29.60
CA LYS A 5 -25.61 17.60 30.18
C LYS A 5 -25.22 16.33 30.93
N CYS A 6 -26.00 15.99 31.94
CA CYS A 6 -25.74 14.82 32.76
C CYS A 6 -25.78 13.52 31.93
N LYS A 7 -24.72 12.71 31.99
CA LYS A 7 -24.67 11.41 31.27
C LYS A 7 -25.68 10.40 31.82
N MET A 8 -26.11 10.56 33.08
CA MET A 8 -27.11 9.71 33.72
C MET A 8 -28.54 10.17 33.42
N CYS A 9 -28.95 11.36 33.86
CA CYS A 9 -30.35 11.81 33.78
C CYS A 9 -30.63 12.93 32.75
N GLY A 10 -29.61 13.56 32.20
CA GLY A 10 -29.76 14.68 31.23
C GLY A 10 -30.02 16.05 31.82
N GLY A 11 -30.06 16.17 33.14
CA GLY A 11 -30.11 17.46 33.83
C GLY A 11 -28.83 18.28 33.66
N SER A 12 -28.86 19.51 34.13
CA SER A 12 -27.70 20.42 34.15
C SER A 12 -26.61 19.91 35.10
N LEU A 13 -25.37 20.30 34.81
CA LEU A 13 -24.18 19.94 35.59
C LEU A 13 -23.51 21.15 36.20
N ASN A 14 -23.21 21.05 37.49
CA ASN A 14 -22.43 22.02 38.24
C ASN A 14 -21.01 21.51 38.41
N LEU A 15 -20.04 22.31 37.97
CA LEU A 15 -18.62 22.02 38.11
C LEU A 15 -18.21 22.13 39.58
N ILE A 16 -17.76 21.01 40.16
CA ILE A 16 -17.24 20.96 41.54
C ILE A 16 -15.73 21.15 41.53
N ASN A 17 -15.03 20.62 40.52
CA ASN A 17 -13.59 20.75 40.36
C ASN A 17 -13.22 20.86 38.88
N GLU A 18 -12.93 22.09 38.42
CA GLU A 18 -12.64 22.38 37.01
C GLU A 18 -11.32 21.74 36.54
N GLU A 19 -10.29 21.70 37.39
CA GLU A 19 -8.98 21.13 37.05
C GLU A 19 -9.03 19.63 36.75
N ASN A 20 -9.96 18.92 37.38
CA ASN A 20 -10.16 17.47 37.22
C ASN A 20 -11.37 17.14 36.33
N GLY A 21 -12.14 18.13 35.88
CA GLY A 21 -13.37 17.89 35.11
C GLY A 21 -14.47 17.18 35.90
N LEU A 22 -14.52 17.38 37.22
CA LEU A 22 -15.50 16.74 38.11
C LEU A 22 -16.74 17.63 38.30
N CYS A 23 -17.92 17.06 38.17
CA CYS A 23 -19.20 17.77 38.27
C CYS A 23 -20.27 16.98 39.04
N GLU A 24 -21.26 17.70 39.56
CA GLU A 24 -22.47 17.15 40.18
C GLU A 24 -23.69 17.49 39.34
N CYS A 25 -24.66 16.59 39.28
CA CYS A 25 -25.93 16.87 38.63
C CYS A 25 -26.98 17.41 39.61
N ASP A 26 -27.55 18.56 39.30
CA ASP A 26 -28.59 19.20 40.15
C ASP A 26 -29.89 18.42 40.20
N SER A 27 -30.14 17.58 39.20
CA SER A 27 -31.40 16.83 39.10
C SER A 27 -31.35 15.47 39.78
N CYS A 28 -30.20 14.77 39.76
CA CYS A 28 -30.08 13.42 40.30
C CYS A 28 -28.97 13.23 41.35
N GLY A 29 -28.21 14.29 41.67
CA GLY A 29 -27.15 14.28 42.68
C GLY A 29 -25.95 13.40 42.31
N SER A 30 -25.82 12.98 41.04
CA SER A 30 -24.72 12.11 40.62
C SER A 30 -23.43 12.92 40.45
N THR A 31 -22.36 12.46 41.12
CA THR A 31 -21.00 12.89 40.80
C THR A 31 -20.53 12.18 39.53
N GLN A 32 -19.94 12.93 38.60
CA GLN A 32 -19.43 12.39 37.34
C GLN A 32 -18.36 13.29 36.72
N THR A 33 -17.76 12.81 35.65
CA THR A 33 -16.70 13.45 34.88
C THR A 33 -17.23 14.07 33.59
N ILE A 34 -16.56 15.11 33.11
CA ILE A 34 -16.80 15.75 31.80
C ILE A 34 -15.48 15.97 31.05
N PRO A 35 -15.52 16.15 29.72
CA PRO A 35 -14.34 16.46 28.94
C PRO A 35 -13.61 17.70 29.42
N LEU A 36 -12.27 17.64 29.45
CA LEU A 36 -11.43 18.74 29.93
C LEU A 36 -11.38 19.86 28.87
N GLN A 37 -11.36 21.10 29.34
CA GLN A 37 -11.37 22.35 28.56
C GLN A 37 -12.74 22.74 27.98
N ASN A 38 -13.01 24.05 27.97
CA ASN A 38 -14.23 24.62 27.43
C ASN A 38 -14.13 24.73 25.89
N ASN A 39 -14.45 23.64 25.21
CA ASN A 39 -14.53 23.58 23.76
C ASN A 39 -15.95 23.20 23.33
N ILE A 40 -16.60 24.08 22.56
CA ILE A 40 -17.99 23.91 22.09
C ILE A 40 -18.18 22.56 21.39
N LYS A 41 -17.21 22.16 20.56
CA LYS A 41 -17.26 20.91 19.81
C LYS A 41 -17.18 19.67 20.72
N LYS A 42 -16.33 19.70 21.76
CA LYS A 42 -16.29 18.64 22.77
C LYS A 42 -17.62 18.51 23.51
N THR A 43 -18.25 19.63 23.85
CA THR A 43 -19.56 19.64 24.50
C THR A 43 -20.64 19.05 23.59
N GLU A 44 -20.67 19.42 22.32
CA GLU A 44 -21.63 18.89 21.34
C GLU A 44 -21.46 17.37 21.15
N LEU A 45 -20.23 16.90 20.91
CA LEU A 45 -19.93 15.47 20.75
C LEU A 45 -20.32 14.67 22.00
N TYR A 46 -19.93 15.15 23.19
CA TYR A 46 -20.27 14.49 24.45
C TYR A 46 -21.78 14.42 24.70
N ASN A 47 -22.49 15.54 24.51
CA ASN A 47 -23.94 15.59 24.71
C ASN A 47 -24.68 14.67 23.72
N THR A 48 -24.26 14.69 22.45
CA THR A 48 -24.84 13.85 21.39
C THR A 48 -24.62 12.36 21.68
N ALA A 49 -23.40 11.97 22.07
CA ALA A 49 -23.10 10.59 22.41
C ALA A 49 -23.94 10.11 23.62
N ASN A 50 -24.08 10.96 24.65
CA ASN A 50 -24.90 10.64 25.81
C ASN A 50 -26.40 10.54 25.50
N GLU A 51 -26.90 11.33 24.55
CA GLU A 51 -28.28 11.21 24.07
C GLU A 51 -28.50 9.86 23.38
N TYR A 52 -27.58 9.44 22.51
CA TYR A 52 -27.65 8.11 21.91
C TYR A 52 -27.59 6.99 22.95
N ARG A 53 -26.74 7.12 23.99
CA ARG A 53 -26.67 6.14 25.09
C ARG A 53 -27.99 6.01 25.85
N LYS A 54 -28.65 7.13 26.15
CA LYS A 54 -29.97 7.11 26.83
C LYS A 54 -31.07 6.48 25.98
N ASN A 55 -30.94 6.59 24.67
CA ASN A 55 -31.83 5.92 23.72
C ASN A 55 -31.37 4.50 23.39
N ASN A 56 -30.47 3.90 24.20
CA ASN A 56 -29.90 2.56 24.03
C ASN A 56 -29.25 2.32 22.65
N CYS A 57 -28.86 3.39 21.96
CA CYS A 57 -28.20 3.37 20.66
C CYS A 57 -26.66 3.39 20.83
N PHE A 58 -26.14 2.39 21.54
CA PHE A 58 -24.74 2.35 21.98
C PHE A 58 -23.72 2.36 20.84
N ASP A 59 -24.02 1.75 19.70
CA ASP A 59 -23.10 1.72 18.56
C ASP A 59 -22.94 3.10 17.91
N ARG A 60 -24.06 3.84 17.75
CA ARG A 60 -24.01 5.23 17.27
C ARG A 60 -23.29 6.13 18.27
N ALA A 61 -23.50 5.91 19.56
CA ALA A 61 -22.76 6.62 20.59
C ALA A 61 -21.26 6.33 20.54
N ALA A 62 -20.87 5.06 20.31
CA ALA A 62 -19.47 4.67 20.14
C ALA A 62 -18.84 5.34 18.92
N ASP A 63 -19.56 5.46 17.79
CA ASP A 63 -19.06 6.20 16.62
C ASP A 63 -18.79 7.67 16.95
N VAL A 64 -19.67 8.32 17.72
CA VAL A 64 -19.47 9.72 18.16
C VAL A 64 -18.26 9.84 19.10
N TYR A 65 -18.10 8.92 20.06
CA TYR A 65 -16.91 8.89 20.93
C TYR A 65 -15.62 8.58 20.16
N LYS A 66 -15.68 7.70 19.16
CA LYS A 66 -14.54 7.41 18.28
C LYS A 66 -14.11 8.64 17.49
N ASN A 67 -15.07 9.40 16.96
CA ASN A 67 -14.78 10.70 16.33
C ASN A 67 -14.17 11.69 17.34
N MET A 68 -14.70 11.71 18.58
CA MET A 68 -14.13 12.53 19.65
C MET A 68 -12.69 12.14 20.00
N ILE A 69 -12.35 10.85 20.01
CA ILE A 69 -10.98 10.35 20.23
C ILE A 69 -10.06 10.71 19.06
N GLN A 70 -10.54 10.59 17.82
CA GLN A 70 -9.75 10.97 16.63
C GLN A 70 -9.37 12.45 16.63
N GLU A 71 -10.28 13.31 17.04
CA GLU A 71 -10.04 14.76 17.12
C GLU A 71 -9.33 15.20 18.40
N PHE A 72 -9.60 14.52 19.51
CA PHE A 72 -9.05 14.83 20.83
C PHE A 72 -8.49 13.56 21.50
N PRO A 73 -7.31 13.06 21.07
CA PRO A 73 -6.76 11.79 21.56
C PRO A 73 -6.40 11.74 23.05
N GLU A 74 -6.28 12.89 23.69
CA GLU A 74 -5.99 13.04 25.12
C GLU A 74 -7.25 13.14 25.99
N GLU A 75 -8.45 13.02 25.40
CA GLU A 75 -9.70 13.17 26.14
C GLU A 75 -10.12 11.87 26.85
N ALA A 76 -9.84 11.78 28.14
CA ALA A 76 -10.14 10.61 28.97
C ALA A 76 -11.62 10.23 28.97
N GLU A 77 -12.53 11.22 29.01
CA GLU A 77 -13.97 10.96 29.04
C GLU A 77 -14.48 10.30 27.75
N ALA A 78 -13.80 10.50 26.62
CA ALA A 78 -14.18 9.87 25.36
C ALA A 78 -13.87 8.36 25.39
N TYR A 79 -12.73 7.95 25.95
CA TYR A 79 -12.41 6.54 26.17
C TYR A 79 -13.34 5.91 27.21
N TRP A 80 -13.67 6.62 28.29
CA TRP A 80 -14.66 6.14 29.25
C TRP A 80 -16.04 5.95 28.60
N GLY A 81 -16.46 6.88 27.75
CA GLY A 81 -17.66 6.78 26.93
C GLY A 81 -17.67 5.53 26.04
N MET A 82 -16.54 5.19 25.41
CA MET A 82 -16.37 3.95 24.63
C MET A 82 -16.60 2.71 25.49
N VAL A 83 -16.01 2.65 26.70
CA VAL A 83 -16.23 1.55 27.66
C VAL A 83 -17.71 1.45 27.99
N LEU A 84 -18.35 2.54 28.40
CA LEU A 84 -19.75 2.51 28.76
C LEU A 84 -20.65 2.07 27.58
N CYS A 85 -20.30 2.38 26.33
CA CYS A 85 -21.02 1.92 25.14
C CYS A 85 -20.79 0.43 24.88
N ARG A 86 -19.54 -0.04 25.02
CA ARG A 86 -19.18 -1.44 24.83
C ARG A 86 -19.93 -2.35 25.81
N TYR A 87 -20.01 -1.93 27.07
CA TYR A 87 -20.74 -2.63 28.15
C TYR A 87 -22.25 -2.33 28.15
N GLY A 88 -22.75 -1.53 27.20
CA GLY A 88 -24.17 -1.22 27.06
C GLY A 88 -24.77 -0.64 28.33
N ILE A 89 -24.06 0.27 29.00
CA ILE A 89 -24.48 0.80 30.29
C ILE A 89 -25.58 1.85 30.11
N GLU A 90 -26.76 1.59 30.64
CA GLU A 90 -27.82 2.58 30.84
C GLU A 90 -27.90 2.94 32.32
N TYR A 91 -28.18 4.20 32.64
CA TYR A 91 -28.42 4.60 34.02
C TYR A 91 -29.92 4.71 34.27
N VAL A 92 -30.46 3.81 35.11
CA VAL A 92 -31.88 3.78 35.46
C VAL A 92 -32.05 4.24 36.89
N LYS A 93 -33.13 4.99 37.16
CA LYS A 93 -33.42 5.44 38.51
C LYS A 93 -33.96 4.28 39.33
N ASP A 94 -33.26 3.93 40.40
CA ASP A 94 -33.69 2.90 41.34
C ASP A 94 -34.94 3.40 42.12
N PRO A 95 -36.06 2.66 42.12
CA PRO A 95 -37.29 3.08 42.82
C PRO A 95 -37.13 3.20 44.33
N GLY A 96 -36.23 2.40 44.94
CA GLY A 96 -36.03 2.37 46.39
C GLY A 96 -35.12 3.50 46.89
N THR A 97 -33.95 3.68 46.27
CA THR A 97 -32.94 4.65 46.70
C THR A 97 -33.03 5.99 45.97
N GLY A 98 -33.77 6.05 44.87
CA GLY A 98 -33.87 7.24 44.00
C GLY A 98 -32.59 7.59 43.25
N LYS A 99 -31.53 6.79 43.40
CA LYS A 99 -30.22 6.99 42.76
C LYS A 99 -30.21 6.42 41.35
N MET A 100 -29.37 6.99 40.50
CA MET A 100 -29.11 6.46 39.17
C MET A 100 -28.16 5.26 39.28
N MET A 101 -28.66 4.08 38.91
CA MET A 101 -27.92 2.83 38.97
C MET A 101 -27.55 2.38 37.55
N PRO A 102 -26.30 1.95 37.31
CA PRO A 102 -25.93 1.38 36.03
C PRO A 102 -26.63 0.03 35.84
N THR A 103 -27.23 -0.17 34.67
CA THR A 103 -27.78 -1.43 34.17
C THR A 103 -26.97 -1.81 32.94
N CYS A 104 -26.51 -3.06 32.90
CA CYS A 104 -25.73 -3.57 31.79
C CYS A 104 -26.66 -4.24 30.78
N HIS A 105 -26.63 -3.80 29.53
CA HIS A 105 -27.38 -4.41 28.41
C HIS A 105 -26.49 -5.25 27.49
N ARG A 106 -25.18 -5.28 27.76
CA ARG A 106 -24.17 -6.03 27.01
C ARG A 106 -23.21 -6.70 27.98
N THR A 107 -23.46 -7.98 28.23
CA THR A 107 -22.61 -8.79 29.10
C THR A 107 -21.43 -9.38 28.33
N ILE A 108 -20.20 -9.02 28.70
CA ILE A 108 -18.94 -9.42 28.05
C ILE A 108 -18.17 -10.35 28.99
N PRO A 109 -17.69 -11.53 28.54
CA PRO A 109 -17.01 -12.53 29.38
C PRO A 109 -15.57 -12.14 29.75
N LYS A 110 -15.29 -10.84 29.89
CA LYS A 110 -13.99 -10.28 30.27
C LYS A 110 -14.23 -9.21 31.33
N SER A 111 -13.27 -9.09 32.25
CA SER A 111 -13.31 -8.06 33.29
C SER A 111 -13.20 -6.67 32.68
N ILE A 112 -13.97 -5.70 33.18
CA ILE A 112 -13.86 -4.30 32.75
C ILE A 112 -12.46 -3.71 32.94
N PHE A 113 -11.70 -4.25 33.91
CA PHE A 113 -10.33 -3.84 34.18
C PHE A 113 -9.32 -4.32 33.11
N GLU A 114 -9.72 -5.26 32.27
CA GLU A 114 -8.92 -5.75 31.13
C GLU A 114 -9.18 -4.97 29.84
N ASP A 115 -10.20 -4.11 29.82
CA ASP A 115 -10.55 -3.31 28.64
C ASP A 115 -9.47 -2.26 28.34
N SER A 116 -9.04 -2.20 27.07
CA SER A 116 -7.99 -1.27 26.64
C SER A 116 -8.42 0.19 26.75
N ASP A 117 -9.69 0.50 26.46
CA ASP A 117 -10.22 1.85 26.55
C ASP A 117 -10.40 2.26 28.01
N TYR A 118 -10.71 1.32 28.92
CA TYR A 118 -10.71 1.61 30.36
C TYR A 118 -9.32 2.00 30.87
N ARG A 119 -8.29 1.26 30.46
CA ARG A 119 -6.90 1.57 30.82
C ARG A 119 -6.49 2.94 30.31
N LEU A 120 -6.81 3.26 29.05
CA LEU A 120 -6.55 4.57 28.45
C LEU A 120 -7.34 5.70 29.14
N ALA A 121 -8.60 5.46 29.50
CA ALA A 121 -9.41 6.42 30.25
C ALA A 121 -8.74 6.73 31.60
N CYS A 122 -8.26 5.71 32.32
CA CYS A 122 -7.60 5.90 33.60
C CYS A 122 -6.22 6.54 33.48
N GLU A 123 -5.46 6.21 32.44
CA GLU A 123 -4.13 6.78 32.17
C GLU A 123 -4.20 8.28 31.84
N LYS A 124 -5.19 8.67 31.02
CA LYS A 124 -5.37 10.05 30.56
C LYS A 124 -6.14 10.92 31.56
N ALA A 125 -6.90 10.31 32.49
CA ALA A 125 -7.68 11.03 33.48
C ALA A 125 -6.81 11.72 34.54
N LYS A 126 -7.28 12.87 35.02
CA LYS A 126 -6.74 13.53 36.22
C LYS A 126 -7.10 12.73 37.48
N PRO A 127 -6.38 12.89 38.60
CA PRO A 127 -6.51 12.01 39.77
C PRO A 127 -7.96 11.79 40.27
N LEU A 128 -8.75 12.86 40.40
CA LEU A 128 -10.14 12.74 40.90
C LEU A 128 -11.10 12.17 39.84
N ALA A 129 -10.86 12.45 38.55
CA ALA A 129 -11.63 11.83 37.47
C ALA A 129 -11.31 10.34 37.35
N ARG A 130 -10.05 9.96 37.52
CA ARG A 130 -9.61 8.56 37.53
C ARG A 130 -10.28 7.78 38.67
N GLU A 131 -10.28 8.34 39.88
CA GLU A 131 -10.96 7.72 41.02
C GLU A 131 -12.47 7.53 40.75
N GLN A 132 -13.10 8.50 40.08
CA GLN A 132 -14.50 8.37 39.69
C GLN A 132 -14.72 7.26 38.65
N HIS A 133 -13.86 7.14 37.63
CA HIS A 133 -13.91 6.04 36.66
C HIS A 133 -13.69 4.67 37.32
N GLU A 134 -12.72 4.56 38.22
CA GLU A 134 -12.45 3.34 38.99
C GLU A 134 -13.68 2.92 39.82
N LYS A 135 -14.35 3.88 40.50
CA LYS A 135 -15.60 3.64 41.26
C LYS A 135 -16.76 3.21 40.38
N GLU A 136 -16.92 3.82 39.21
CA GLU A 136 -17.97 3.43 38.26
C GLU A 136 -17.67 2.04 37.68
N ALA A 137 -16.42 1.76 37.32
CA ALA A 137 -15.98 0.46 36.79
C ALA A 137 -16.17 -0.68 37.80
N GLU A 138 -15.85 -0.46 39.08
CA GLU A 138 -16.07 -1.46 40.13
C GLU A 138 -17.55 -1.84 40.26
N LYS A 139 -18.45 -0.88 40.18
CA LYS A 139 -19.90 -1.15 40.20
C LYS A 139 -20.32 -1.98 38.99
N ILE A 140 -19.82 -1.65 37.81
CA ILE A 140 -20.13 -2.39 36.57
C ILE A 140 -19.60 -3.83 36.66
N ASP A 141 -18.38 -4.03 37.14
CA ASP A 141 -17.78 -5.35 37.36
C ASP A 141 -18.61 -6.21 38.33
N GLN A 142 -19.06 -5.63 39.44
CA GLN A 142 -19.94 -6.31 40.39
C GLN A 142 -21.28 -6.73 39.76
N ILE A 143 -21.86 -5.87 38.92
CA ILE A 143 -23.10 -6.19 38.18
C ILE A 143 -22.84 -7.34 37.22
N GLN A 144 -21.77 -7.29 36.43
CA GLN A 144 -21.44 -8.36 35.51
C GLN A 144 -21.22 -9.69 36.22
N LYS A 145 -20.47 -9.71 37.34
CA LYS A 145 -20.28 -10.92 38.15
C LYS A 145 -21.60 -11.51 38.63
N LYS A 146 -22.56 -10.66 39.03
CA LYS A 146 -23.91 -11.12 39.40
C LYS A 146 -24.66 -11.70 38.20
N ILE A 147 -24.61 -11.03 37.05
CA ILE A 147 -25.20 -11.52 35.79
C ILE A 147 -24.63 -12.90 35.45
N PHE A 148 -23.31 -13.10 35.47
CA PHE A 148 -22.67 -14.39 35.22
C PHE A 148 -23.07 -15.47 36.23
N ALA A 149 -23.11 -15.13 37.52
CA ALA A 149 -23.48 -16.07 38.56
C ALA A 149 -24.95 -16.54 38.44
N LEU A 150 -25.85 -15.66 37.98
CA LEU A 150 -27.24 -15.99 37.71
C LEU A 150 -27.38 -16.76 36.39
N ALA A 151 -26.71 -16.32 35.33
CA ALA A 151 -26.74 -16.99 34.03
C ALA A 151 -26.26 -18.45 34.09
N ASN A 152 -25.24 -18.75 34.90
CA ASN A 152 -24.74 -20.11 35.11
C ASN A 152 -25.71 -21.04 35.86
N LYS A 153 -26.73 -20.49 36.53
CA LYS A 153 -27.79 -21.27 37.20
C LYS A 153 -28.98 -21.54 36.29
N GLU A 154 -29.15 -20.75 35.23
CA GLU A 154 -30.20 -20.96 34.25
C GLU A 154 -29.84 -22.17 33.37
N GLU A 155 -30.83 -23.01 33.13
CA GLU A 155 -30.66 -24.16 32.25
C GLU A 155 -30.50 -23.71 30.78
N PRO A 156 -29.60 -24.34 30.00
CA PRO A 156 -29.25 -23.89 28.65
C PRO A 156 -30.43 -23.98 27.68
N TYR A 157 -30.48 -23.04 26.73
CA TYR A 157 -31.44 -23.02 25.63
C TYR A 157 -30.83 -23.64 24.37
N ASP A 158 -31.65 -24.24 23.51
CA ASP A 158 -31.23 -24.74 22.20
C ASP A 158 -31.31 -23.63 21.14
N ILE A 159 -32.39 -22.84 21.20
CA ILE A 159 -32.78 -21.85 20.20
C ILE A 159 -33.12 -20.53 20.88
N PHE A 160 -32.63 -19.42 20.34
CA PHE A 160 -32.99 -18.05 20.75
C PHE A 160 -33.82 -17.39 19.66
N ILE A 161 -34.98 -16.81 19.98
CA ILE A 161 -35.80 -16.04 19.03
C ILE A 161 -35.67 -14.54 19.32
N SER A 162 -35.06 -13.81 18.39
CA SER A 162 -34.91 -12.34 18.41
C SER A 162 -35.93 -11.71 17.48
N TYR A 163 -36.72 -10.76 17.98
CA TYR A 163 -37.84 -10.16 17.24
C TYR A 163 -38.32 -8.85 17.91
N LYS A 164 -39.09 -8.01 17.20
CA LYS A 164 -39.70 -6.81 17.80
C LYS A 164 -41.04 -7.16 18.45
N GLU A 165 -41.25 -6.92 19.74
CA GLU A 165 -42.52 -7.30 20.43
C GLU A 165 -43.69 -6.33 20.17
N MET A 166 -43.46 -5.01 20.28
CA MET A 166 -44.51 -3.98 20.18
C MET A 166 -44.17 -2.92 19.13
N GLU A 167 -45.19 -2.37 18.48
CA GLU A 167 -45.07 -1.22 17.59
C GLU A 167 -44.73 0.07 18.36
N GLU A 168 -43.88 0.92 17.78
CA GLU A 168 -43.41 2.13 18.43
C GLU A 168 -44.57 3.12 18.66
N GLY A 169 -44.67 3.66 19.89
CA GLY A 169 -45.75 4.59 20.25
C GLY A 169 -47.13 3.96 20.42
N THR A 170 -47.28 2.64 20.27
CA THR A 170 -48.54 1.93 20.50
C THR A 170 -48.39 0.82 21.54
N ARG A 171 -49.51 0.24 21.98
CA ARG A 171 -49.53 -0.99 22.80
C ARG A 171 -49.92 -2.22 21.98
N GLN A 172 -49.82 -2.13 20.65
CA GLN A 172 -50.17 -3.22 19.74
C GLN A 172 -48.95 -4.08 19.45
N ARG A 173 -49.19 -5.39 19.35
CA ARG A 173 -48.17 -6.36 18.95
C ARG A 173 -47.82 -6.18 17.47
N THR A 174 -46.56 -6.38 17.15
CA THR A 174 -46.09 -6.46 15.76
C THR A 174 -46.50 -7.79 15.12
N GLU A 175 -46.44 -7.85 13.79
CA GLU A 175 -46.53 -9.12 13.06
C GLU A 175 -45.36 -10.07 13.40
N ASP A 176 -44.16 -9.52 13.68
CA ASP A 176 -42.99 -10.30 14.13
C ASP A 176 -43.31 -11.12 15.38
N SER A 177 -43.99 -10.52 16.36
CA SER A 177 -44.36 -11.17 17.62
C SER A 177 -45.31 -12.35 17.39
N VAL A 178 -46.19 -12.26 16.40
CA VAL A 178 -47.11 -13.35 16.03
C VAL A 178 -46.34 -14.48 15.34
N LEU A 179 -45.50 -14.14 14.36
CA LEU A 179 -44.68 -15.12 13.64
C LEU A 179 -43.69 -15.84 14.59
N ALA A 180 -43.05 -15.11 15.49
CA ALA A 180 -42.15 -15.64 16.51
C ALA A 180 -42.88 -16.60 17.47
N GLN A 181 -44.13 -16.30 17.84
CA GLN A 181 -44.97 -17.17 18.66
C GLN A 181 -45.27 -18.51 17.96
N ASP A 182 -45.58 -18.48 16.67
CA ASP A 182 -45.86 -19.69 15.89
C ASP A 182 -44.61 -20.58 15.77
N ILE A 183 -43.45 -19.95 15.52
CA ILE A 183 -42.15 -20.63 15.49
C ILE A 183 -41.84 -21.24 16.87
N TYR A 184 -42.02 -20.47 17.95
CA TYR A 184 -41.83 -20.95 19.32
C TYR A 184 -42.68 -22.19 19.62
N ASN A 185 -43.99 -22.14 19.33
CA ASN A 185 -44.91 -23.25 19.55
C ASN A 185 -44.48 -24.49 18.75
N ARG A 186 -44.01 -24.30 17.51
CA ARG A 186 -43.57 -25.41 16.68
C ARG A 186 -42.33 -26.09 17.25
N PHE A 187 -41.30 -25.35 17.61
CA PHE A 187 -40.05 -25.93 18.12
C PHE A 187 -40.21 -26.52 19.53
N THR A 188 -41.02 -25.90 20.39
CA THR A 188 -41.31 -26.46 21.72
C THR A 188 -42.13 -27.75 21.65
N SER A 189 -43.07 -27.88 20.70
CA SER A 189 -43.81 -29.14 20.49
C SER A 189 -42.91 -30.30 20.03
N GLU A 190 -41.75 -29.99 19.46
CA GLU A 190 -40.71 -30.95 19.04
C GLU A 190 -39.69 -31.23 20.16
N GLY A 191 -39.88 -30.65 21.35
CA GLY A 191 -39.06 -30.90 22.54
C GLY A 191 -37.83 -30.00 22.71
N TYR A 192 -37.67 -28.97 21.86
CA TYR A 192 -36.56 -28.01 22.01
C TYR A 192 -36.83 -26.99 23.10
N LYS A 193 -35.78 -26.62 23.83
CA LYS A 193 -35.84 -25.52 24.78
C LYS A 193 -35.57 -24.19 24.07
N VAL A 194 -36.62 -23.41 23.88
CA VAL A 194 -36.58 -22.17 23.08
C VAL A 194 -36.68 -20.95 23.99
N PHE A 195 -35.74 -20.02 23.86
CA PHE A 195 -35.86 -18.70 24.46
C PHE A 195 -36.75 -17.82 23.59
N PHE A 196 -37.81 -17.31 24.20
CA PHE A 196 -38.75 -16.39 23.59
C PHE A 196 -39.15 -15.36 24.64
N SER A 197 -38.69 -14.12 24.49
CA SER A 197 -38.69 -13.09 25.53
C SER A 197 -40.05 -12.92 26.21
N ARG A 198 -41.15 -12.91 25.46
CA ARG A 198 -42.52 -12.82 25.98
C ARG A 198 -42.86 -13.88 27.02
N ILE A 199 -42.46 -15.14 26.80
CA ILE A 199 -42.81 -16.27 27.68
C ILE A 199 -41.69 -16.51 28.70
N SER A 200 -40.43 -16.45 28.26
CA SER A 200 -39.27 -16.74 29.10
C SER A 200 -39.05 -15.71 30.21
N LEU A 201 -39.53 -14.47 30.03
CA LEU A 201 -39.39 -13.37 30.99
C LEU A 201 -40.69 -13.03 31.74
N GLU A 202 -41.83 -13.65 31.40
CA GLU A 202 -43.17 -13.27 31.92
C GLU A 202 -43.25 -13.24 33.46
N ASN A 203 -42.56 -14.16 34.12
CA ASN A 203 -42.57 -14.32 35.59
C ASN A 203 -41.25 -13.85 36.25
N ARG A 204 -40.45 -13.04 35.56
CA ARG A 204 -39.14 -12.57 36.04
C ARG A 204 -39.22 -11.10 36.43
N LEU A 205 -38.36 -10.68 37.35
CA LEU A 205 -38.23 -9.26 37.70
C LEU A 205 -37.38 -8.56 36.63
N GLY A 206 -37.63 -7.28 36.38
CA GLY A 206 -36.93 -6.52 35.34
C GLY A 206 -35.40 -6.49 35.50
N GLU A 207 -34.90 -6.62 36.73
CA GLU A 207 -33.47 -6.75 37.03
C GLU A 207 -32.87 -8.10 36.64
N ASP A 208 -33.68 -9.15 36.50
CA ASP A 208 -33.26 -10.51 36.12
C ASP A 208 -33.30 -10.74 34.60
N TYR A 209 -33.81 -9.80 33.82
CA TYR A 209 -33.98 -9.98 32.37
C TYR A 209 -32.65 -10.18 31.65
N GLU A 210 -31.67 -9.29 31.83
CA GLU A 210 -30.38 -9.40 31.15
C GLU A 210 -29.63 -10.70 31.52
N PRO A 211 -29.54 -11.14 32.79
CA PRO A 211 -28.97 -12.44 33.13
C PRO A 211 -29.55 -13.61 32.32
N ILE A 212 -30.86 -13.64 32.16
CA ILE A 212 -31.55 -14.73 31.45
C ILE A 212 -31.32 -14.59 29.94
N ILE A 213 -31.43 -13.39 29.39
CA ILE A 213 -31.18 -13.11 27.97
C ILE A 213 -29.74 -13.46 27.61
N TYR A 214 -28.77 -13.07 28.45
CA TYR A 214 -27.37 -13.41 28.26
C TYR A 214 -27.15 -14.93 28.32
N SER A 215 -27.74 -15.62 29.31
CA SER A 215 -27.66 -17.07 29.40
C SER A 215 -28.23 -17.73 28.15
N ALA A 216 -29.37 -17.24 27.66
CA ALA A 216 -30.01 -17.74 26.45
C ALA A 216 -29.17 -17.51 25.20
N LEU A 217 -28.65 -16.30 24.96
CA LEU A 217 -27.76 -15.99 23.84
C LEU A 217 -26.51 -16.87 23.85
N ARG A 218 -25.91 -17.06 25.03
CA ARG A 218 -24.68 -17.85 25.19
C ARG A 218 -24.92 -19.35 25.05
N SER A 219 -26.02 -19.88 25.56
CA SER A 219 -26.31 -21.32 25.51
C SER A 219 -26.92 -21.76 24.18
N SER A 220 -27.75 -20.92 23.55
CA SER A 220 -28.40 -21.27 22.28
C SER A 220 -27.39 -21.50 21.17
N LYS A 221 -27.59 -22.61 20.44
CA LYS A 221 -26.82 -22.95 19.26
C LYS A 221 -27.34 -22.21 18.02
N VAL A 222 -28.64 -21.92 18.01
CA VAL A 222 -29.32 -21.28 16.88
C VAL A 222 -30.01 -20.01 17.35
N MET A 223 -29.74 -18.87 16.71
CA MET A 223 -30.58 -17.68 16.79
C MET A 223 -31.49 -17.61 15.58
N LEU A 224 -32.79 -17.45 15.81
CA LEU A 224 -33.78 -17.11 14.79
C LEU A 224 -34.06 -15.62 14.89
N LEU A 225 -33.64 -14.86 13.88
CA LEU A 225 -33.91 -13.43 13.79
C LEU A 225 -35.17 -13.19 12.96
N VAL A 226 -36.29 -12.93 13.62
CA VAL A 226 -37.61 -12.79 12.99
C VAL A 226 -37.90 -11.32 12.69
N GLY A 227 -38.25 -11.00 11.44
CA GLY A 227 -38.61 -9.64 11.06
C GLY A 227 -39.53 -9.55 9.84
N THR A 228 -40.43 -8.56 9.87
CA THR A 228 -41.32 -8.21 8.75
C THR A 228 -41.02 -6.83 8.15
N SER A 229 -40.06 -6.10 8.72
CA SER A 229 -39.61 -4.80 8.21
C SER A 229 -38.14 -4.56 8.54
N LYS A 230 -37.50 -3.71 7.74
CA LYS A 230 -36.14 -3.26 7.98
C LYS A 230 -36.00 -2.53 9.31
N GLU A 231 -37.00 -1.73 9.66
CA GLU A 231 -37.05 -0.93 10.87
C GLU A 231 -37.06 -1.83 12.12
N HIS A 232 -37.79 -2.95 12.08
CA HIS A 232 -37.86 -3.88 13.20
C HIS A 232 -36.53 -4.61 13.43
N LEU A 233 -35.86 -5.07 12.37
CA LEU A 233 -34.54 -5.68 12.47
C LEU A 233 -33.46 -4.72 12.98
N ASN A 234 -33.66 -3.41 12.76
CA ASN A 234 -32.76 -2.35 13.22
C ASN A 234 -33.22 -1.68 14.52
N ALA A 235 -34.30 -2.15 15.14
CA ALA A 235 -34.76 -1.62 16.41
C ALA A 235 -33.66 -1.82 17.48
N PRO A 236 -33.46 -0.87 18.42
CA PRO A 236 -32.29 -0.88 19.30
C PRO A 236 -32.08 -2.20 20.05
N TRP A 237 -33.16 -2.79 20.55
CA TRP A 237 -33.12 -4.07 21.28
C TRP A 237 -32.78 -5.25 20.38
N VAL A 238 -33.48 -5.38 19.25
CA VAL A 238 -33.28 -6.47 18.27
C VAL A 238 -31.86 -6.42 17.71
N ARG A 239 -31.38 -5.21 17.38
CA ARG A 239 -30.01 -4.97 16.94
C ARG A 239 -28.98 -5.39 17.97
N ASN A 240 -29.21 -5.06 19.23
CA ASN A 240 -28.31 -5.45 20.32
C ASN A 240 -28.23 -6.97 20.48
N GLU A 241 -29.35 -7.70 20.38
CA GLU A 241 -29.35 -9.15 20.50
C GLU A 241 -28.60 -9.82 19.34
N TRP A 242 -28.92 -9.49 18.09
CA TRP A 242 -28.26 -10.14 16.97
C TRP A 242 -26.80 -9.72 16.82
N SER A 243 -26.41 -8.48 17.13
CA SER A 243 -25.00 -8.07 17.04
C SER A 243 -24.14 -8.81 18.06
N ARG A 244 -24.61 -8.94 19.31
CA ARG A 244 -23.95 -9.75 20.35
C ARG A 244 -23.85 -11.21 19.93
N TYR A 245 -24.87 -11.74 19.28
CA TYR A 245 -24.86 -13.12 18.84
C TYR A 245 -23.88 -13.34 17.68
N LEU A 246 -23.74 -12.38 16.77
CA LEU A 246 -22.70 -12.40 15.74
C LEU A 246 -21.28 -12.36 16.34
N ASP A 247 -21.05 -11.53 17.36
CA ASP A 247 -19.75 -11.52 18.07
C ASP A 247 -19.46 -12.90 18.71
N MET A 248 -20.46 -13.53 19.32
CA MET A 248 -20.31 -14.90 19.86
C MET A 248 -20.10 -15.95 18.77
N MET A 249 -20.68 -15.76 17.58
CA MET A 249 -20.41 -16.60 16.42
C MET A 249 -18.96 -16.43 15.94
N ASP A 250 -18.41 -15.22 15.98
CA ASP A 250 -17.00 -14.99 15.62
C ASP A 250 -16.03 -15.62 16.63
N GLU A 251 -16.41 -15.63 17.91
CA GLU A 251 -15.65 -16.32 18.98
C GLU A 251 -15.75 -17.85 18.88
N GLU A 252 -16.90 -18.38 18.45
CA GLU A 252 -17.15 -19.83 18.32
C GLU A 252 -17.77 -20.20 16.94
N PRO A 253 -17.01 -20.12 15.82
CA PRO A 253 -17.53 -20.19 14.44
C PRO A 253 -18.32 -21.47 14.10
N ASP A 254 -18.00 -22.59 14.75
CA ASP A 254 -18.62 -23.89 14.48
C ASP A 254 -19.73 -24.27 15.46
N LYS A 255 -19.95 -23.46 16.50
CA LYS A 255 -20.89 -23.79 17.57
C LYS A 255 -22.19 -23.02 17.49
N LYS A 256 -22.23 -21.88 16.81
CA LYS A 256 -23.41 -21.02 16.75
C LYS A 256 -23.76 -20.67 15.31
N THR A 257 -25.06 -20.60 15.03
CA THR A 257 -25.56 -20.06 13.75
C THR A 257 -26.72 -19.10 14.00
N LEU A 258 -26.86 -18.13 13.10
CA LEU A 258 -28.01 -17.23 13.04
C LEU A 258 -28.75 -17.49 11.72
N ILE A 259 -30.06 -17.62 11.81
CA ILE A 259 -30.97 -17.83 10.67
C ILE A 259 -31.94 -16.64 10.64
N PRO A 260 -31.81 -15.72 9.67
CA PRO A 260 -32.81 -14.70 9.44
C PRO A 260 -34.11 -15.35 8.97
N VAL A 261 -35.23 -15.05 9.61
CA VAL A 261 -36.58 -15.50 9.24
C VAL A 261 -37.40 -14.27 8.89
N TYR A 262 -37.55 -14.00 7.60
CA TYR A 262 -38.15 -12.76 7.13
C TYR A 262 -39.50 -13.00 6.44
N SER A 263 -40.39 -12.03 6.48
CA SER A 263 -41.67 -12.06 5.74
C SER A 263 -42.03 -10.66 5.25
N LYS A 264 -42.66 -10.55 4.08
CA LYS A 264 -43.12 -9.26 3.51
C LYS A 264 -42.03 -8.18 3.36
N MET A 265 -40.77 -8.58 3.40
CA MET A 265 -39.60 -7.72 3.21
C MET A 265 -38.65 -8.39 2.21
N ASP A 266 -37.82 -7.59 1.54
CA ASP A 266 -36.83 -8.11 0.61
C ASP A 266 -35.62 -8.67 1.40
N PRO A 267 -34.97 -9.77 0.96
CA PRO A 267 -33.71 -10.24 1.56
C PRO A 267 -32.64 -9.14 1.75
N TYR A 268 -32.60 -8.13 0.87
CA TYR A 268 -31.67 -6.99 0.97
C TYR A 268 -32.03 -6.00 2.09
N ASP A 269 -33.21 -6.11 2.69
CA ASP A 269 -33.61 -5.31 3.85
C ASP A 269 -33.06 -5.86 5.18
N ILE A 270 -32.53 -7.09 5.17
CA ILE A 270 -31.80 -7.67 6.30
C ILE A 270 -30.50 -6.86 6.52
N PRO A 271 -30.14 -6.51 7.78
CA PRO A 271 -28.93 -5.75 8.07
C PRO A 271 -27.69 -6.29 7.35
N ASN A 272 -26.91 -5.39 6.74
CA ASN A 272 -25.75 -5.76 5.92
C ASN A 272 -24.71 -6.57 6.69
N GLU A 273 -24.60 -6.34 8.01
CA GLU A 273 -23.72 -7.08 8.92
C GLU A 273 -24.07 -8.58 8.99
N ILE A 274 -25.34 -8.93 8.73
CA ILE A 274 -25.87 -10.29 8.68
C ILE A 274 -25.80 -10.82 7.24
N SER A 275 -26.29 -10.04 6.28
CA SER A 275 -26.35 -10.42 4.86
C SER A 275 -24.96 -10.65 4.26
N GLY A 276 -23.94 -9.90 4.71
CA GLY A 276 -22.54 -10.06 4.31
C GLY A 276 -21.88 -11.35 4.79
N ARG A 277 -22.49 -12.08 5.73
CA ARG A 277 -21.99 -13.36 6.27
C ARG A 277 -22.52 -14.59 5.52
N HIS A 278 -23.29 -14.40 4.44
CA HIS A 278 -23.94 -15.47 3.64
C HIS A 278 -24.74 -16.47 4.48
N LEU A 279 -25.34 -16.02 5.57
CA LEU A 279 -26.19 -16.85 6.42
C LEU A 279 -27.44 -17.29 5.66
N GLN A 280 -27.86 -18.53 5.84
CA GLN A 280 -29.07 -19.04 5.22
C GLN A 280 -30.29 -18.32 5.81
N ALA A 281 -30.92 -17.46 5.01
CA ALA A 281 -32.19 -16.82 5.36
C ALA A 281 -33.38 -17.70 4.95
N GLN A 282 -34.47 -17.61 5.72
CA GLN A 282 -35.71 -18.34 5.51
C GLN A 282 -36.86 -17.37 5.26
N ASP A 283 -37.54 -17.57 4.14
CA ASP A 283 -38.71 -16.79 3.73
C ASP A 283 -39.98 -17.39 4.36
N ALA A 284 -40.50 -16.72 5.39
CA ALA A 284 -41.71 -17.14 6.09
C ALA A 284 -43.00 -16.89 5.28
N GLY A 285 -42.92 -16.22 4.13
CA GLY A 285 -44.03 -16.11 3.17
C GLY A 285 -44.27 -17.38 2.34
N LYS A 286 -43.31 -18.32 2.31
CA LYS A 286 -43.41 -19.54 1.51
C LYS A 286 -44.25 -20.62 2.21
N ILE A 287 -45.05 -21.33 1.43
CA ILE A 287 -45.76 -22.53 1.89
C ILE A 287 -44.73 -23.59 2.29
N GLY A 288 -44.83 -24.10 3.53
CA GLY A 288 -43.92 -25.12 4.05
C GLY A 288 -42.70 -24.59 4.81
N PHE A 289 -42.55 -23.26 4.97
CA PHE A 289 -41.37 -22.68 5.61
C PHE A 289 -41.10 -23.23 7.02
N GLN A 290 -42.15 -23.51 7.80
CA GLN A 290 -41.98 -24.04 9.16
C GLN A 290 -41.35 -25.43 9.16
N GLN A 291 -41.66 -26.27 8.16
CA GLN A 291 -41.06 -27.58 7.99
C GLN A 291 -39.59 -27.47 7.58
N ASP A 292 -39.30 -26.58 6.63
CA ASP A 292 -37.93 -26.35 6.14
C ASP A 292 -37.04 -25.76 7.22
N LEU A 293 -37.55 -24.77 7.97
CA LEU A 293 -36.90 -24.16 9.12
C LEU A 293 -36.63 -25.21 10.21
N LEU A 294 -37.63 -26.03 10.54
CA LEU A 294 -37.47 -27.12 11.51
C LEU A 294 -36.40 -28.12 11.06
N HIS A 295 -36.38 -28.51 9.78
CA HIS A 295 -35.38 -29.42 9.25
C HIS A 295 -33.97 -28.83 9.30
N GLY A 296 -33.82 -27.56 8.89
CA GLY A 296 -32.55 -26.83 8.93
C GLY A 296 -31.99 -26.73 10.35
N VAL A 297 -32.81 -26.31 11.29
CA VAL A 297 -32.43 -26.22 12.71
C VAL A 297 -32.10 -27.59 13.30
N LYS A 298 -32.88 -28.63 12.99
CA LYS A 298 -32.59 -30.03 13.39
C LYS A 298 -31.21 -30.48 12.92
N LYS A 299 -30.83 -30.18 11.67
CA LYS A 299 -29.53 -30.53 11.10
C LYS A 299 -28.39 -29.85 11.85
N VAL A 300 -28.54 -28.56 12.14
CA VAL A 300 -27.55 -27.78 12.89
C VAL A 300 -27.41 -28.29 14.32
N LEU A 301 -28.51 -28.59 15.00
CA LEU A 301 -28.47 -29.10 16.38
C LEU A 301 -27.91 -30.53 16.47
N LYS A 302 -28.11 -31.38 15.45
CA LYS A 302 -27.57 -32.75 15.43
C LYS A 302 -26.10 -32.87 15.04
N SER A 303 -25.51 -31.91 14.33
CA SER A 303 -24.10 -31.97 13.90
C SER A 303 -23.09 -31.99 15.05
N SER A 304 -23.50 -31.76 16.31
CA SER A 304 -22.65 -31.82 17.50
C SER A 304 -22.60 -33.19 18.20
N HIS A 305 -23.29 -34.21 17.69
CA HIS A 305 -23.17 -35.59 18.18
C HIS A 305 -22.91 -36.55 17.02
N THR A 306 -21.63 -36.76 16.66
CA THR A 306 -21.10 -38.10 16.35
C THR A 306 -19.59 -38.07 16.17
N ASN A 307 -18.91 -38.88 16.98
CA ASN A 307 -17.61 -39.44 16.66
C ASN A 307 -17.65 -40.09 15.28
N VAL A 308 -16.56 -39.93 14.54
CA VAL A 308 -16.32 -40.54 13.24
C VAL A 308 -16.43 -42.06 13.37
N ALA A 309 -17.34 -42.67 12.61
CA ALA A 309 -17.27 -44.09 12.25
C ALA A 309 -17.16 -44.17 10.72
N PRO A 310 -16.26 -45.00 10.16
CA PRO A 310 -16.09 -45.14 8.73
C PRO A 310 -17.28 -45.92 8.17
N MET A 311 -18.04 -45.32 7.24
CA MET A 311 -18.94 -46.09 6.40
C MET A 311 -18.22 -46.52 5.13
N SER A 312 -17.94 -47.82 5.11
CA SER A 312 -17.58 -48.63 3.97
C SER A 312 -18.58 -48.50 2.82
N GLY A 313 -18.03 -48.36 1.61
CA GLY A 313 -18.50 -48.90 0.33
C GLY A 313 -20.00 -48.93 0.01
N GLY A 314 -20.37 -48.18 -1.03
CA GLY A 314 -21.45 -48.58 -1.93
C GLY A 314 -22.26 -47.41 -2.49
N GLY A 315 -22.15 -47.18 -3.80
CA GLY A 315 -23.14 -46.43 -4.57
C GLY A 315 -22.56 -45.23 -5.32
N ILE A 316 -22.15 -45.47 -6.57
CA ILE A 316 -22.00 -44.42 -7.59
C ILE A 316 -23.39 -43.82 -7.81
N SER A 317 -23.59 -42.60 -7.32
CA SER A 317 -24.71 -41.74 -7.68
C SER A 317 -24.19 -40.31 -7.74
N SER A 318 -24.35 -39.68 -8.91
CA SER A 318 -23.85 -38.36 -9.33
C SER A 318 -23.30 -37.48 -8.21
N ALA A 319 -21.97 -37.38 -8.14
CA ALA A 319 -21.25 -36.64 -7.13
C ALA A 319 -21.75 -35.19 -7.05
N ASN A 320 -22.17 -34.78 -5.84
CA ASN A 320 -22.54 -33.40 -5.53
C ASN A 320 -21.26 -32.55 -5.43
N THR A 321 -20.58 -32.33 -6.56
CA THR A 321 -19.36 -31.49 -6.67
C THR A 321 -19.62 -30.07 -6.19
N GLY A 322 -20.86 -29.58 -6.29
CA GLY A 322 -21.29 -28.27 -5.76
C GLY A 322 -21.02 -28.09 -4.26
N GLY A 323 -21.33 -29.10 -3.43
CA GLY A 323 -21.08 -29.00 -1.98
C GLY A 323 -19.58 -29.04 -1.62
N MET A 324 -18.76 -29.72 -2.43
CA MET A 324 -17.31 -29.70 -2.27
C MET A 324 -16.71 -28.37 -2.72
N LEU A 325 -17.20 -27.80 -3.83
CA LEU A 325 -16.82 -26.45 -4.28
C LEU A 325 -17.12 -25.40 -3.22
N GLU A 326 -18.34 -25.42 -2.66
CA GLU A 326 -18.76 -24.50 -1.61
C GLU A 326 -17.85 -24.60 -0.38
N ARG A 327 -17.51 -25.83 0.06
CA ARG A 327 -16.53 -26.04 1.13
C ARG A 327 -15.15 -25.46 0.78
N GLY A 328 -14.67 -25.64 -0.45
CA GLY A 328 -13.39 -25.08 -0.88
C GLY A 328 -13.39 -23.55 -0.81
N PHE A 329 -14.48 -22.90 -1.21
CA PHE A 329 -14.62 -21.44 -1.12
C PHE A 329 -14.78 -20.95 0.33
N ILE A 330 -15.38 -21.74 1.22
CA ILE A 330 -15.40 -21.45 2.67
C ILE A 330 -13.97 -21.47 3.23
N CYS A 331 -13.20 -22.53 2.95
CA CYS A 331 -11.80 -22.62 3.37
C CYS A 331 -10.95 -21.44 2.83
N LEU A 332 -11.23 -20.96 1.61
CA LEU A 332 -10.61 -19.74 1.06
C LEU A 332 -10.94 -18.49 1.87
N LYS A 333 -12.20 -18.30 2.27
CA LYS A 333 -12.62 -17.16 3.09
C LYS A 333 -11.99 -17.18 4.49
N ASP A 334 -11.83 -18.37 5.05
CA ASP A 334 -11.15 -18.60 6.34
C ASP A 334 -9.62 -18.50 6.24
N ARG A 335 -9.07 -18.17 5.06
CA ARG A 335 -7.63 -18.14 4.74
C ARG A 335 -6.92 -19.47 4.99
N ASN A 336 -7.67 -20.57 5.03
CA ASN A 336 -7.15 -21.93 5.09
C ASN A 336 -6.87 -22.42 3.66
N PHE A 337 -5.87 -21.80 3.03
CA PHE A 337 -5.50 -22.07 1.63
C PHE A 337 -5.11 -23.52 1.37
N GLN A 338 -4.49 -24.18 2.35
CA GLN A 338 -4.05 -25.57 2.22
C GLN A 338 -5.23 -26.54 2.18
N GLU A 339 -6.23 -26.35 3.04
CA GLU A 339 -7.43 -27.19 3.00
C GLU A 339 -8.28 -26.88 1.76
N ALA A 340 -8.39 -25.59 1.38
CA ALA A 340 -9.07 -25.19 0.17
C ALA A 340 -8.46 -25.84 -1.08
N GLU A 341 -7.13 -25.85 -1.20
CA GLU A 341 -6.42 -26.48 -2.32
C GLU A 341 -6.73 -27.97 -2.41
N ASN A 342 -6.69 -28.68 -1.29
CA ASN A 342 -7.03 -30.10 -1.23
C ASN A 342 -8.47 -30.37 -1.66
N VAL A 343 -9.41 -29.50 -1.27
CA VAL A 343 -10.81 -29.62 -1.66
C VAL A 343 -11.00 -29.38 -3.16
N PHE A 344 -10.41 -28.33 -3.72
CA PHE A 344 -10.52 -28.04 -5.16
C PHE A 344 -9.84 -29.10 -6.02
N ASN A 345 -8.68 -29.62 -5.62
CA ASN A 345 -8.03 -30.72 -6.33
C ASN A 345 -8.92 -31.97 -6.35
N ARG A 346 -9.56 -32.30 -5.22
CA ARG A 346 -10.52 -33.42 -5.17
C ARG A 346 -11.75 -33.19 -6.04
N VAL A 347 -12.22 -31.95 -6.18
CA VAL A 347 -13.29 -31.64 -7.14
C VAL A 347 -12.79 -31.87 -8.57
N LEU A 348 -11.58 -31.44 -8.92
CA LEU A 348 -11.01 -31.64 -10.24
C LEU A 348 -10.73 -33.12 -10.57
N ASP A 349 -10.41 -33.94 -9.56
CA ASP A 349 -10.29 -35.40 -9.71
C ASP A 349 -11.63 -36.05 -10.08
N MET A 350 -12.75 -35.46 -9.65
CA MET A 350 -14.11 -35.95 -9.93
C MET A 350 -14.73 -35.33 -11.18
N ASP A 351 -14.51 -34.04 -11.39
CA ASP A 351 -14.97 -33.24 -12.53
C ASP A 351 -13.83 -32.35 -13.04
N PRO A 352 -13.07 -32.83 -14.05
CA PRO A 352 -11.97 -32.09 -14.66
C PRO A 352 -12.39 -30.78 -15.34
N HIS A 353 -13.68 -30.59 -15.61
CA HIS A 353 -14.25 -29.39 -16.25
C HIS A 353 -14.96 -28.49 -15.23
N SER A 354 -14.61 -28.60 -13.94
CA SER A 354 -15.18 -27.73 -12.91
C SER A 354 -14.53 -26.34 -12.92
N GLY A 355 -15.16 -25.38 -13.62
CA GLY A 355 -14.66 -24.00 -13.66
C GLY A 355 -14.60 -23.31 -12.29
N GLY A 356 -15.47 -23.70 -11.36
CA GLY A 356 -15.42 -23.22 -9.96
C GLY A 356 -14.17 -23.70 -9.21
N ALA A 357 -13.72 -24.93 -9.44
CA ALA A 357 -12.53 -25.46 -8.78
C ALA A 357 -11.26 -24.79 -9.31
N TYR A 358 -11.19 -24.55 -10.62
CA TYR A 358 -10.10 -23.76 -11.22
C TYR A 358 -10.10 -22.31 -10.72
N LEU A 359 -11.26 -21.67 -10.57
CA LEU A 359 -11.36 -20.35 -9.93
C LEU A 359 -10.82 -20.38 -8.50
N GLY A 360 -11.18 -21.39 -7.71
CA GLY A 360 -10.68 -21.57 -6.35
C GLY A 360 -9.16 -21.70 -6.31
N ARG A 361 -8.56 -22.54 -7.16
CA ARG A 361 -7.09 -22.66 -7.24
C ARG A 361 -6.39 -21.37 -7.71
N LEU A 362 -6.99 -20.66 -8.66
CA LEU A 362 -6.52 -19.33 -9.08
C LEU A 362 -6.48 -18.36 -7.89
N MET A 363 -7.54 -18.34 -7.08
CA MET A 363 -7.59 -17.51 -5.87
C MET A 363 -6.51 -17.87 -4.85
N ILE A 364 -6.21 -19.16 -4.68
CA ILE A 364 -5.11 -19.63 -3.83
C ILE A 364 -3.76 -19.15 -4.37
N GLN A 365 -3.52 -19.29 -5.67
CA GLN A 365 -2.29 -18.82 -6.32
C GLN A 365 -2.08 -17.31 -6.17
N ARG A 366 -3.18 -16.55 -6.22
CA ARG A 366 -3.19 -15.09 -6.02
C ARG A 366 -3.29 -14.69 -4.55
N ASN A 367 -3.33 -15.65 -3.63
CA ASN A 367 -3.43 -15.45 -2.19
C ASN A 367 -4.61 -14.54 -1.80
N VAL A 368 -5.76 -14.75 -2.44
CA VAL A 368 -7.00 -14.00 -2.20
C VAL A 368 -8.11 -14.88 -1.64
N SER A 369 -8.94 -14.28 -0.79
CA SER A 369 -10.05 -14.97 -0.11
C SER A 369 -11.40 -14.81 -0.82
N THR A 370 -11.56 -13.79 -1.66
CA THR A 370 -12.82 -13.53 -2.39
C THR A 370 -12.58 -13.29 -3.89
N ILE A 371 -13.62 -13.47 -4.71
CA ILE A 371 -13.50 -13.25 -6.16
C ILE A 371 -13.31 -11.77 -6.45
N GLU A 372 -13.89 -10.88 -5.65
CA GLU A 372 -13.77 -9.42 -5.77
C GLU A 372 -12.31 -8.96 -5.55
N ASP A 373 -11.57 -9.65 -4.69
CA ASP A 373 -10.15 -9.38 -4.44
C ASP A 373 -9.28 -9.64 -5.69
N LEU A 374 -9.74 -10.48 -6.64
CA LEU A 374 -9.06 -10.65 -7.93
C LEU A 374 -9.08 -9.35 -8.76
N ALA A 375 -10.10 -8.51 -8.61
CA ALA A 375 -10.19 -7.23 -9.32
C ALA A 375 -9.16 -6.18 -8.85
N ASN A 376 -8.51 -6.44 -7.71
CA ASN A 376 -7.48 -5.58 -7.11
C ASN A 376 -6.06 -6.10 -7.37
N GLN A 377 -5.91 -7.23 -8.06
CA GLN A 377 -4.60 -7.77 -8.43
C GLN A 377 -3.89 -6.84 -9.41
N THR A 378 -2.56 -6.81 -9.34
CA THR A 378 -1.73 -5.95 -10.20
C THR A 378 -1.20 -6.65 -11.43
N ASP A 379 -1.07 -7.98 -11.39
CA ASP A 379 -0.47 -8.75 -12.47
C ASP A 379 -1.56 -9.44 -13.31
N PRO A 380 -1.45 -9.44 -14.64
CA PRO A 380 -2.40 -10.12 -15.52
C PRO A 380 -2.53 -11.61 -15.22
N MET A 381 -3.73 -12.16 -15.34
CA MET A 381 -4.04 -13.56 -15.02
C MET A 381 -4.07 -14.48 -16.25
N TYR A 382 -4.14 -13.94 -17.47
CA TYR A 382 -4.36 -14.76 -18.68
C TYR A 382 -3.31 -15.85 -18.94
N ALA A 383 -2.10 -15.71 -18.40
CA ALA A 383 -1.01 -16.68 -18.56
C ALA A 383 -1.16 -17.91 -17.64
N GLU A 384 -2.02 -17.84 -16.63
CA GLU A 384 -2.20 -18.90 -15.64
C GLU A 384 -3.16 -19.96 -16.18
N SER A 385 -2.76 -21.23 -16.06
CA SER A 385 -3.60 -22.35 -16.52
C SER A 385 -4.96 -22.34 -15.83
N ASP A 386 -5.00 -22.05 -14.54
CA ASP A 386 -6.24 -22.08 -13.75
C ASP A 386 -7.19 -20.95 -14.17
N TYR A 387 -6.67 -19.78 -14.57
CA TYR A 387 -7.50 -18.71 -15.18
C TYR A 387 -8.10 -19.16 -16.52
N GLN A 388 -7.29 -19.76 -17.39
CA GLN A 388 -7.74 -20.21 -18.72
C GLN A 388 -8.88 -21.22 -18.60
N HIS A 389 -8.70 -22.24 -17.74
CA HIS A 389 -9.73 -23.25 -17.51
C HIS A 389 -10.96 -22.70 -16.76
N ALA A 390 -10.80 -21.75 -15.84
CA ALA A 390 -11.94 -21.08 -15.19
C ALA A 390 -12.80 -20.28 -16.20
N VAL A 391 -12.18 -19.65 -17.19
CA VAL A 391 -12.90 -18.95 -18.28
C VAL A 391 -13.48 -19.93 -19.30
N GLU A 392 -12.84 -21.06 -19.53
CA GLU A 392 -13.31 -22.08 -20.48
C GLU A 392 -14.51 -22.86 -19.94
N TYR A 393 -14.45 -23.30 -18.68
CA TYR A 393 -15.45 -24.20 -18.09
C TYR A 393 -16.36 -23.55 -17.03
N GLY A 394 -16.08 -22.30 -16.62
CA GLY A 394 -16.87 -21.60 -15.62
C GLY A 394 -18.30 -21.27 -16.06
N GLU A 395 -19.15 -20.90 -15.11
CA GLU A 395 -20.49 -20.42 -15.41
C GLU A 395 -20.46 -19.07 -16.16
N PRO A 396 -21.49 -18.71 -16.96
CA PRO A 396 -21.50 -17.47 -17.73
C PRO A 396 -21.20 -16.21 -16.92
N GLN A 397 -21.64 -16.15 -15.66
CA GLN A 397 -21.37 -15.05 -14.74
C GLN A 397 -19.88 -14.98 -14.36
N ILE A 398 -19.27 -16.10 -13.97
CA ILE A 398 -17.84 -16.19 -13.63
C ILE A 398 -16.97 -15.81 -14.84
N LYS A 399 -17.29 -16.33 -16.03
CA LYS A 399 -16.56 -15.99 -17.27
C LYS A 399 -16.58 -14.48 -17.54
N LYS A 400 -17.74 -13.85 -17.36
CA LYS A 400 -17.92 -12.42 -17.57
C LYS A 400 -17.09 -11.62 -16.56
N ILE A 401 -17.21 -11.96 -15.27
CA ILE A 401 -16.50 -11.29 -14.17
C ILE A 401 -14.98 -11.38 -14.36
N LEU A 402 -14.44 -12.58 -14.62
CA LEU A 402 -13.00 -12.77 -14.82
C LEU A 402 -12.46 -11.98 -16.01
N ARG A 403 -13.19 -11.94 -17.13
CA ARG A 403 -12.81 -11.13 -18.31
C ARG A 403 -12.87 -9.63 -18.04
N GLU A 404 -13.86 -9.17 -17.28
CA GLU A 404 -13.98 -7.77 -16.87
C GLU A 404 -12.84 -7.36 -15.94
N TYR A 405 -12.48 -8.22 -14.98
CA TYR A 405 -11.36 -7.98 -14.07
C TYR A 405 -10.03 -7.98 -14.81
N GLU A 406 -9.79 -8.95 -15.69
CA GLU A 406 -8.57 -8.98 -16.51
C GLU A 406 -8.46 -7.72 -17.38
N LYS A 407 -9.56 -7.30 -18.02
CA LYS A 407 -9.58 -6.07 -18.81
C LYS A 407 -9.27 -4.83 -17.95
N LYS A 408 -9.79 -4.77 -16.72
CA LYS A 408 -9.51 -3.68 -15.77
C LYS A 408 -8.04 -3.66 -15.37
N ILE A 409 -7.46 -4.82 -15.05
CA ILE A 409 -6.04 -4.96 -14.68
C ILE A 409 -5.15 -4.51 -15.85
N ILE A 410 -5.41 -5.01 -17.06
CA ILE A 410 -4.67 -4.61 -18.27
C ILE A 410 -4.80 -3.11 -18.53
N ALA A 411 -5.99 -2.52 -18.35
CA ALA A 411 -6.19 -1.08 -18.54
C ALA A 411 -5.39 -0.24 -17.53
N GLU A 412 -5.38 -0.63 -16.25
CA GLU A 412 -4.57 0.03 -15.22
C GLU A 412 -3.07 -0.17 -15.44
N ASN A 413 -2.66 -1.37 -15.84
CA ASN A 413 -1.27 -1.66 -16.19
C ASN A 413 -0.82 -0.88 -17.43
N ARG A 414 -1.69 -0.67 -18.42
CA ARG A 414 -1.41 0.20 -19.57
C ARG A 414 -1.13 1.63 -19.13
N LYS A 415 -1.90 2.18 -18.18
CA LYS A 415 -1.63 3.52 -17.62
C LYS A 415 -0.29 3.58 -16.89
N LYS A 416 0.09 2.52 -16.17
CA LYS A 416 1.41 2.42 -15.52
C LYS A 416 2.53 2.29 -16.56
N ALA A 417 2.36 1.46 -17.58
CA ALA A 417 3.32 1.28 -18.67
C ALA A 417 3.56 2.58 -19.45
N LEU A 418 2.51 3.36 -19.74
CA LEU A 418 2.65 4.66 -20.39
C LEU A 418 3.46 5.64 -19.53
N ARG A 419 3.22 5.67 -18.21
CA ARG A 419 4.03 6.48 -17.27
C ARG A 419 5.48 6.01 -17.24
N PHE A 420 5.71 4.71 -17.16
CA PHE A 420 7.04 4.12 -17.18
C PHE A 420 7.81 4.46 -18.48
N ILE A 421 7.15 4.35 -19.64
CA ILE A 421 7.73 4.73 -20.93
C ILE A 421 8.07 6.23 -20.93
N GLN A 422 7.18 7.08 -20.40
CA GLN A 422 7.42 8.52 -20.31
C GLN A 422 8.62 8.85 -19.41
N GLU A 423 8.74 8.19 -18.26
CA GLU A 423 9.91 8.31 -17.37
C GLU A 423 11.20 7.89 -18.10
N LYS A 424 11.17 6.75 -18.81
CA LYS A 424 12.33 6.29 -19.59
C LYS A 424 12.69 7.22 -20.75
N GLN A 425 11.71 7.85 -21.40
CA GLN A 425 11.97 8.88 -22.40
C GLN A 425 12.67 10.11 -21.81
N VAL A 426 12.30 10.50 -20.59
CA VAL A 426 12.98 11.58 -19.86
C VAL A 426 14.41 11.17 -19.49
N ASP A 427 14.61 9.96 -18.98
CA ASP A 427 15.94 9.41 -18.65
C ASP A 427 16.87 9.43 -19.89
N PHE A 428 16.38 8.93 -21.02
CA PHE A 428 17.11 8.93 -22.29
C PHE A 428 17.42 10.35 -22.78
N SER A 429 16.44 11.25 -22.71
CA SER A 429 16.63 12.66 -23.09
C SER A 429 17.70 13.34 -22.23
N LEU A 430 17.69 13.11 -20.93
CA LEU A 430 18.68 13.65 -20.01
C LEU A 430 20.08 13.07 -20.27
N SER A 431 20.17 11.76 -20.48
CA SER A 431 21.42 11.08 -20.81
C SER A 431 22.03 11.63 -22.11
N ALA A 432 21.23 11.74 -23.17
CA ALA A 432 21.66 12.33 -24.44
C ALA A 432 22.10 13.78 -24.28
N LYS A 433 21.39 14.58 -23.47
CA LYS A 433 21.76 15.98 -23.18
C LYS A 433 23.13 16.06 -22.49
N VAL A 434 23.37 15.27 -21.45
CA VAL A 434 24.66 15.24 -20.73
C VAL A 434 25.79 14.80 -21.66
N MET A 435 25.55 13.79 -22.50
CA MET A 435 26.52 13.35 -23.51
C MET A 435 26.84 14.45 -24.53
N ARG A 436 25.84 15.20 -25.00
CA ARG A 436 26.05 16.36 -25.90
C ARG A 436 26.85 17.47 -25.21
N GLU A 437 26.58 17.76 -23.94
CA GLU A 437 27.38 18.72 -23.15
C GLU A 437 28.85 18.27 -23.04
N ASN A 438 29.10 16.97 -22.85
CA ASN A 438 30.45 16.41 -22.87
C ASN A 438 31.15 16.54 -24.23
N ILE A 439 30.41 16.36 -25.33
CA ILE A 439 30.93 16.59 -26.69
C ILE A 439 31.35 18.05 -26.85
N VAL A 440 30.49 19.00 -26.45
CA VAL A 440 30.78 20.44 -26.55
C VAL A 440 31.99 20.83 -25.69
N SER A 441 32.11 20.28 -24.47
CA SER A 441 33.26 20.51 -23.60
C SER A 441 34.55 20.00 -24.22
N ASN A 442 34.58 18.76 -24.70
CA ASN A 442 35.75 18.20 -25.36
C ASN A 442 36.10 18.95 -26.65
N GLN A 443 35.10 19.40 -27.42
CA GLN A 443 35.33 20.20 -28.62
C GLN A 443 35.96 21.55 -28.30
N LYS A 444 35.54 22.19 -27.20
CA LYS A 444 36.13 23.43 -26.72
C LYS A 444 37.60 23.24 -26.32
N GLU A 445 37.92 22.17 -25.60
CA GLU A 445 39.29 21.83 -25.23
C GLU A 445 40.16 21.51 -26.46
N ILE A 446 39.63 20.76 -27.43
CA ILE A 446 40.30 20.51 -28.72
C ILE A 446 40.61 21.83 -29.44
N ASN A 447 39.64 22.74 -29.51
CA ASN A 447 39.85 24.03 -30.18
C ASN A 447 40.96 24.84 -29.49
N GLN A 448 40.96 24.90 -28.15
CA GLN A 448 42.00 25.58 -27.38
C GLN A 448 43.39 24.95 -27.59
N LEU A 449 43.48 23.62 -27.55
CA LEU A 449 44.73 22.91 -27.80
C LEU A 449 45.21 23.07 -29.25
N SER A 450 44.29 23.04 -30.21
CA SER A 450 44.59 23.22 -31.64
C SER A 450 45.14 24.63 -31.92
N GLU A 451 44.55 25.67 -31.32
CA GLU A 451 45.06 27.04 -31.38
C GLU A 451 46.48 27.13 -30.79
N ALA A 452 46.70 26.57 -29.60
CA ALA A 452 48.02 26.54 -28.97
C ALA A 452 49.07 25.78 -29.80
N VAL A 453 48.69 24.65 -30.40
CA VAL A 453 49.56 23.89 -31.32
C VAL A 453 49.86 24.70 -32.57
N ALA A 454 48.88 25.38 -33.17
CA ALA A 454 49.08 26.22 -34.35
C ALA A 454 50.03 27.39 -34.08
N GLU A 455 49.90 28.04 -32.92
CA GLU A 455 50.82 29.11 -32.50
C GLU A 455 52.25 28.59 -32.32
N ARG A 456 52.41 27.44 -31.64
CA ARG A 456 53.73 26.84 -31.43
C ARG A 456 54.36 26.33 -32.72
N LYS A 457 53.58 25.75 -33.65
CA LYS A 457 54.08 25.35 -34.99
C LYS A 457 54.63 26.53 -35.78
N LYS A 458 53.96 27.70 -35.73
CA LYS A 458 54.49 28.93 -36.36
C LYS A 458 55.85 29.34 -35.79
N LEU A 459 56.09 29.13 -34.48
CA LEU A 459 57.38 29.41 -33.86
C LEU A 459 58.45 28.40 -34.34
N VAL A 460 58.11 27.13 -34.47
CA VAL A 460 59.00 26.09 -35.02
C VAL A 460 59.38 26.40 -36.47
N GLU A 461 58.41 26.74 -37.33
CA GLU A 461 58.65 27.12 -38.73
C GLU A 461 59.56 28.36 -38.84
N LYS A 462 59.32 29.39 -38.01
CA LYS A 462 60.22 30.55 -37.94
C LYS A 462 61.64 30.15 -37.56
N ASN A 463 61.81 29.21 -36.65
CA ASN A 463 63.13 28.70 -36.26
C ASN A 463 63.82 27.96 -37.42
N GLU A 464 63.10 27.12 -38.18
CA GLU A 464 63.64 26.46 -39.38
C GLU A 464 64.04 27.46 -40.48
N GLN A 465 63.23 28.50 -40.69
CA GLN A 465 63.56 29.61 -41.58
C GLN A 465 64.80 30.38 -41.12
N ALA A 466 64.96 30.60 -39.81
CA ALA A 466 66.16 31.18 -39.25
C ALA A 466 67.39 30.28 -39.50
N GLU A 467 67.25 28.96 -39.36
CA GLU A 467 68.33 28.00 -39.57
C GLU A 467 68.79 27.94 -41.04
N SER A 468 67.83 27.87 -41.98
CA SER A 468 68.14 27.91 -43.41
C SER A 468 68.77 29.24 -43.82
N ALA A 469 68.30 30.38 -43.29
CA ALA A 469 68.92 31.69 -43.53
C ALA A 469 70.35 31.76 -42.98
N MET A 470 70.62 31.20 -41.78
CA MET A 470 71.97 31.13 -41.22
C MET A 470 72.90 30.21 -42.04
N LYS A 471 72.39 29.09 -42.61
CA LYS A 471 73.14 28.22 -43.52
C LYS A 471 73.44 28.96 -44.83
N LEU A 472 72.46 29.63 -45.42
CA LEU A 472 72.65 30.43 -46.63
C LEU A 472 73.66 31.56 -46.43
N ALA A 473 73.57 32.30 -45.32
CA ALA A 473 74.55 33.34 -44.98
C ALA A 473 75.98 32.79 -44.91
N LYS A 474 76.16 31.60 -44.31
CA LYS A 474 77.45 30.90 -44.29
C LYS A 474 77.93 30.53 -45.68
N TYR A 475 77.06 30.02 -46.56
CA TYR A 475 77.41 29.70 -47.95
C TYR A 475 77.73 30.94 -48.78
N ILE A 476 77.01 32.05 -48.59
CA ILE A 476 77.30 33.33 -49.26
C ILE A 476 78.68 33.84 -48.86
N ILE A 477 79.00 33.84 -47.56
CA ILE A 477 80.33 34.26 -47.08
C ILE A 477 81.42 33.33 -47.64
N LEU A 478 81.16 32.02 -47.70
CA LEU A 478 82.08 31.06 -48.33
C LEU A 478 82.25 31.34 -49.82
N ALA A 479 81.16 31.58 -50.55
CA ALA A 479 81.20 31.87 -51.98
C ALA A 479 81.92 33.18 -52.29
N ILE A 480 81.68 34.24 -51.51
CA ILE A 480 82.41 35.51 -51.62
C ILE A 480 83.90 35.29 -51.36
N HIS A 481 84.26 34.54 -50.31
CA HIS A 481 85.66 34.23 -50.01
C HIS A 481 86.34 33.45 -51.14
N VAL A 482 85.67 32.42 -51.66
CA VAL A 482 86.13 31.66 -52.81
C VAL A 482 86.28 32.56 -54.03
N LEU A 483 85.28 33.37 -54.39
CA LEU A 483 85.32 34.31 -55.52
C LEU A 483 86.45 35.34 -55.41
N PHE A 484 86.77 35.80 -54.20
CA PHE A 484 87.84 36.78 -53.98
C PHE A 484 89.23 36.14 -54.15
N TRP A 485 89.37 34.86 -53.79
CA TRP A 485 90.64 34.14 -53.85
C TRP A 485 90.89 33.38 -55.16
N LEU A 486 89.83 32.87 -55.81
CA LEU A 486 89.89 32.03 -57.01
C LEU A 486 90.69 32.70 -58.16
N PRO A 487 90.45 33.99 -58.51
CA PRO A 487 91.15 34.64 -59.62
C PRO A 487 92.66 34.72 -59.39
N ASN A 488 93.09 35.07 -58.16
CA ASN A 488 94.51 35.14 -57.81
C ASN A 488 95.16 33.76 -57.84
N THR A 489 94.45 32.72 -57.36
CA THR A 489 94.96 31.34 -57.41
C THR A 489 95.06 30.80 -58.84
N ILE A 490 94.06 31.06 -59.70
CA ILE A 490 94.09 30.62 -61.12
C ILE A 490 95.18 31.34 -61.89
N THR A 491 95.33 32.66 -61.70
CA THR A 491 96.37 33.46 -62.36
C THR A 491 97.77 32.97 -62.00
N SER A 492 97.99 32.64 -60.72
CA SER A 492 99.28 32.10 -60.24
C SER A 492 99.55 30.68 -60.78
N LEU A 493 98.50 29.87 -60.98
CA LEU A 493 98.60 28.52 -61.53
C LEU A 493 98.93 28.53 -63.04
N VAL A 494 98.31 29.41 -63.82
CA VAL A 494 98.56 29.56 -65.26
C VAL A 494 99.92 30.20 -65.55
N GLY A 495 100.40 31.06 -64.66
CA GLY A 495 101.72 31.72 -64.76
C GLY A 495 102.93 30.83 -64.44
N GLY A 496 102.74 29.57 -64.01
CA GLY A 496 103.82 28.61 -63.73
C GLY A 496 104.47 28.72 -62.34
N GLU A 497 103.92 29.52 -61.43
CA GLU A 497 104.48 29.72 -60.08
C GLU A 497 103.77 28.83 -59.02
N ILE A 498 104.12 27.55 -58.99
CA ILE A 498 103.45 26.56 -58.13
C ILE A 498 103.62 26.89 -56.63
N GLY A 499 104.78 27.43 -56.22
CA GLY A 499 105.08 27.74 -54.82
C GLY A 499 104.24 28.88 -54.23
N THR A 500 104.02 29.96 -54.99
CA THR A 500 103.18 31.10 -54.56
C THR A 500 101.70 30.68 -54.50
N CYS A 501 101.27 29.80 -55.40
CA CYS A 501 99.97 29.13 -55.36
C CYS A 501 99.73 28.36 -54.05
N ILE A 502 100.68 27.51 -53.63
CA ILE A 502 100.57 26.70 -52.40
C ILE A 502 100.47 27.60 -51.16
N ILE A 503 101.34 28.61 -51.06
CA ILE A 503 101.33 29.56 -49.93
C ILE A 503 100.03 30.37 -49.92
N GLY A 504 99.55 30.82 -51.08
CA GLY A 504 98.27 31.50 -51.21
C GLY A 504 97.10 30.66 -50.72
N ILE A 505 97.04 29.38 -51.10
CA ILE A 505 96.01 28.44 -50.61
C ILE A 505 96.12 28.27 -49.09
N ILE A 506 97.32 28.08 -48.54
CA ILE A 506 97.54 27.95 -47.09
C ILE A 506 97.04 29.20 -46.36
N VAL A 507 97.40 30.40 -46.84
CA VAL A 507 96.97 31.67 -46.24
C VAL A 507 95.45 31.84 -46.36
N ALA A 508 94.84 31.51 -47.49
CA ALA A 508 93.39 31.56 -47.69
C ALA A 508 92.64 30.62 -46.72
N VAL A 509 93.17 29.41 -46.53
CA VAL A 509 92.65 28.42 -45.57
C VAL A 509 92.81 28.91 -44.14
N LEU A 510 93.95 29.53 -43.79
CA LEU A 510 94.16 30.09 -42.46
C LEU A 510 93.22 31.28 -42.18
N ILE A 511 93.05 32.19 -43.15
CA ILE A 511 92.10 33.32 -43.05
C ILE A 511 90.66 32.79 -42.91
N TRP A 512 90.27 31.80 -43.72
CA TRP A 512 88.97 31.14 -43.57
C TRP A 512 88.82 30.50 -42.19
N LYS A 513 89.80 29.73 -41.74
CA LYS A 513 89.73 28.95 -40.50
C LYS A 513 89.73 29.82 -39.24
N PHE A 514 90.52 30.90 -39.21
CA PHE A 514 90.76 31.69 -38.00
C PHE A 514 90.02 33.02 -37.96
N ILE A 515 89.74 33.66 -39.10
CA ILE A 515 89.09 34.99 -39.15
C ILE A 515 87.65 34.86 -39.64
N LEU A 516 87.45 34.44 -40.90
CA LEU A 516 86.12 34.44 -41.51
C LEU A 516 85.20 33.40 -40.88
N GLY A 517 85.62 32.15 -40.77
CA GLY A 517 84.81 31.05 -40.26
C GLY A 517 84.52 31.13 -38.77
N LYS A 518 85.48 31.60 -37.95
CA LYS A 518 85.32 31.69 -36.49
C LYS A 518 84.63 32.97 -36.03
N PHE A 519 84.94 34.12 -36.61
CA PHE A 519 84.42 35.41 -36.14
C PHE A 519 83.34 35.98 -37.06
N VAL A 520 83.61 36.14 -38.36
CA VAL A 520 82.69 36.82 -39.29
C VAL A 520 81.43 35.99 -39.54
N VAL A 521 81.58 34.72 -39.87
CA VAL A 521 80.47 33.77 -40.07
C VAL A 521 79.66 33.64 -38.78
N ALA A 522 80.31 33.44 -37.64
CA ALA A 522 79.61 33.33 -36.36
C ALA A 522 78.84 34.61 -35.98
N PHE A 523 79.44 35.79 -36.20
CA PHE A 523 78.82 37.07 -35.93
C PHE A 523 77.62 37.34 -36.84
N ILE A 524 77.76 37.13 -38.16
CA ILE A 524 76.68 37.30 -39.13
C ILE A 524 75.56 36.29 -38.84
N GLN A 525 75.87 35.02 -38.57
CA GLN A 525 74.87 34.03 -38.19
C GLN A 525 74.13 34.40 -36.90
N LYS A 526 74.81 35.00 -35.91
CA LYS A 526 74.17 35.48 -34.69
C LYS A 526 73.21 36.65 -34.95
N ILE A 527 73.57 37.59 -35.83
CA ILE A 527 72.69 38.69 -36.25
C ILE A 527 71.49 38.17 -37.04
N VAL A 528 71.74 37.30 -38.03
CA VAL A 528 70.69 36.68 -38.85
C VAL A 528 69.76 35.84 -37.98
N GLY A 529 70.31 35.06 -37.04
CA GLY A 529 69.54 34.28 -36.08
C GLY A 529 68.67 35.15 -35.18
N LYS A 530 69.20 36.25 -34.63
CA LYS A 530 68.40 37.20 -33.84
C LYS A 530 67.30 37.87 -34.65
N THR A 531 67.58 38.32 -35.87
CA THR A 531 66.59 39.01 -36.72
C THR A 531 65.52 38.06 -37.25
N LYS A 532 65.85 36.80 -37.48
CA LYS A 532 64.90 35.77 -37.93
C LYS A 532 64.21 35.01 -36.80
N GLY A 533 64.58 35.24 -35.54
CA GLY A 533 63.92 34.67 -34.37
C GLY A 533 64.34 33.23 -34.04
N LYS A 534 65.64 32.91 -34.13
CA LYS A 534 66.20 31.61 -33.70
C LYS A 534 65.90 31.37 -32.21
N ILE A 535 65.36 30.20 -31.91
CA ILE A 535 65.00 29.75 -30.56
C ILE A 535 66.17 28.90 -30.01
N ASP A 536 66.30 28.86 -28.69
CA ASP A 536 67.21 27.95 -28.00
C ASP A 536 66.85 26.47 -28.27
N GLU A 537 67.85 25.60 -28.44
CA GLU A 537 67.64 24.18 -28.78
C GLU A 537 66.85 23.41 -27.71
N GLN A 538 67.08 23.70 -26.43
CA GLN A 538 66.35 23.06 -25.34
C GLN A 538 64.89 23.52 -25.32
N ALA A 539 64.65 24.82 -25.51
CA ALA A 539 63.30 25.37 -25.62
C ALA A 539 62.54 24.87 -26.86
N LEU A 540 63.24 24.68 -27.99
CA LEU A 540 62.67 24.10 -29.21
C LEU A 540 62.29 22.63 -29.00
N SER A 541 63.19 21.83 -28.41
CA SER A 541 62.91 20.43 -28.09
C SER A 541 61.70 20.29 -27.17
N GLN A 542 61.62 21.13 -26.13
CA GLN A 542 60.47 21.20 -25.23
C GLN A 542 59.17 21.57 -25.96
N MET A 543 59.22 22.57 -26.86
CA MET A 543 58.05 22.95 -27.68
C MET A 543 57.57 21.82 -28.60
N VAL A 544 58.49 21.09 -29.23
CA VAL A 544 58.14 19.94 -30.09
C VAL A 544 57.50 18.83 -29.27
N LEU A 545 58.02 18.54 -28.07
CA LEU A 545 57.41 17.57 -27.14
C LEU A 545 56.00 18.00 -26.74
N GLU A 546 55.80 19.27 -26.38
CA GLU A 546 54.50 19.82 -26.00
C GLU A 546 53.49 19.80 -27.17
N ILE A 547 53.95 20.04 -28.41
CA ILE A 547 53.13 19.88 -29.62
C ILE A 547 52.69 18.42 -29.76
N ASN A 548 53.62 17.47 -29.69
CA ASN A 548 53.32 16.05 -29.87
C ASN A 548 52.35 15.55 -28.79
N SER A 549 52.56 15.93 -27.52
CA SER A 549 51.65 15.57 -26.43
C SER A 549 50.27 16.18 -26.62
N ALA A 550 50.19 17.45 -27.02
CA ALA A 550 48.91 18.10 -27.27
C ALA A 550 48.17 17.45 -28.46
N GLN A 551 48.88 17.07 -29.52
CA GLN A 551 48.31 16.35 -30.67
C GLN A 551 47.80 14.97 -30.27
N GLN A 552 48.50 14.26 -29.39
CA GLN A 552 48.03 12.99 -28.84
C GLN A 552 46.72 13.18 -28.06
N VAL A 553 46.66 14.15 -27.14
CA VAL A 553 45.45 14.46 -26.36
C VAL A 553 44.29 14.87 -27.26
N ILE A 554 44.54 15.66 -28.31
CA ILE A 554 43.53 16.00 -29.33
C ILE A 554 42.99 14.72 -29.99
N GLY A 555 43.87 13.80 -30.38
CA GLY A 555 43.47 12.52 -30.98
C GLY A 555 42.60 11.67 -30.04
N GLU A 556 43.02 11.53 -28.78
CA GLU A 556 42.26 10.81 -27.74
C GLU A 556 40.87 11.43 -27.51
N LYS A 557 40.78 12.76 -27.41
CA LYS A 557 39.51 13.47 -27.26
C LYS A 557 38.63 13.38 -28.51
N THR A 558 39.22 13.41 -29.70
CA THR A 558 38.48 13.24 -30.96
C THR A 558 37.84 11.85 -31.04
N ASN A 559 38.59 10.82 -30.68
CA ASN A 559 38.07 9.45 -30.59
C ASN A 559 36.98 9.33 -29.53
N THR A 560 37.15 9.99 -28.38
CA THR A 560 36.14 10.05 -27.31
C THR A 560 34.85 10.71 -27.80
N ILE A 561 34.95 11.83 -28.52
CA ILE A 561 33.79 12.49 -29.13
C ILE A 561 33.09 11.55 -30.11
N ALA A 562 33.82 10.88 -31.00
CA ALA A 562 33.22 9.95 -31.96
C ALA A 562 32.48 8.80 -31.27
N TYR A 563 33.05 8.24 -30.21
CA TYR A 563 32.39 7.22 -29.38
C TYR A 563 31.10 7.75 -28.73
N ILE A 564 31.15 8.93 -28.10
CA ILE A 564 29.97 9.54 -27.46
C ILE A 564 28.91 9.89 -28.51
N GLN A 565 29.30 10.39 -29.69
CA GLN A 565 28.36 10.69 -30.78
C GLN A 565 27.62 9.44 -31.25
N ASN A 566 28.31 8.31 -31.40
CA ASN A 566 27.66 7.05 -31.73
C ASN A 566 26.66 6.63 -30.65
N ALA A 567 27.06 6.68 -29.37
CA ALA A 567 26.17 6.36 -28.25
C ALA A 567 24.95 7.28 -28.17
N VAL A 568 25.11 8.57 -28.46
CA VAL A 568 23.98 9.52 -28.55
C VAL A 568 23.04 9.15 -29.70
N GLY A 569 23.59 8.80 -30.87
CA GLY A 569 22.81 8.34 -32.01
C GLY A 569 21.96 7.10 -31.69
N GLU A 570 22.54 6.10 -31.01
CA GLU A 570 21.81 4.91 -30.56
C GLU A 570 20.66 5.26 -29.59
N ILE A 571 20.87 6.20 -28.67
CA ILE A 571 19.82 6.67 -27.74
C ILE A 571 18.71 7.39 -28.51
N GLU A 572 19.06 8.25 -29.46
CA GLU A 572 18.09 9.00 -30.28
C GLU A 572 17.25 8.08 -31.15
N GLU A 573 17.87 7.05 -31.75
CA GLU A 573 17.15 6.03 -32.51
C GLU A 573 16.15 5.28 -31.63
N LYS A 574 16.57 4.86 -30.43
CA LYS A 574 15.67 4.22 -29.44
C LYS A 574 14.53 5.13 -29.02
N MET A 575 14.79 6.43 -28.84
CA MET A 575 13.74 7.41 -28.52
C MET A 575 12.73 7.56 -29.66
N GLU A 576 13.18 7.59 -30.91
CA GLU A 576 12.31 7.72 -32.07
C GLU A 576 11.48 6.45 -32.31
N GLN A 577 12.08 5.27 -32.16
CA GLN A 577 11.35 4.00 -32.16
C GLN A 577 10.27 3.98 -31.08
N LEU A 578 10.61 4.37 -29.85
CA LEU A 578 9.64 4.46 -28.75
C LEU A 578 8.53 5.47 -28.99
N LYS A 579 8.79 6.55 -29.71
CA LYS A 579 7.79 7.55 -30.04
C LYS A 579 6.80 7.03 -31.07
N ASN A 580 7.29 6.30 -32.07
CA ASN A 580 6.47 5.73 -33.14
C ASN A 580 5.65 4.51 -32.67
N ASP A 581 6.25 3.65 -31.85
CA ASP A 581 5.62 2.40 -31.38
C ASP A 581 5.08 2.47 -29.95
N ARG A 582 4.99 3.67 -29.36
CA ARG A 582 4.62 3.88 -27.95
C ARG A 582 3.40 3.06 -27.51
N GLU A 583 2.34 3.11 -28.31
CA GLU A 583 1.07 2.45 -28.00
C GLU A 583 1.17 0.91 -28.06
N ASN A 584 2.03 0.38 -28.94
CA ASN A 584 2.28 -1.04 -29.10
C ASN A 584 3.19 -1.56 -27.97
N VAL A 585 4.25 -0.81 -27.63
CA VAL A 585 5.10 -1.11 -26.48
C VAL A 585 4.28 -1.09 -25.19
N ALA A 586 3.44 -0.06 -24.99
CA ALA A 586 2.53 0.01 -23.84
C ALA A 586 1.54 -1.17 -23.80
N ASP A 587 1.06 -1.66 -24.95
CA ASP A 587 0.19 -2.83 -25.00
C ASP A 587 0.91 -4.10 -24.55
N LYS A 588 2.13 -4.33 -25.06
CA LYS A 588 2.95 -5.49 -24.67
C LYS A 588 3.28 -5.45 -23.17
N LEU A 589 3.68 -4.30 -22.66
CA LEU A 589 3.99 -4.11 -21.23
C LEU A 589 2.76 -4.22 -20.33
N SER A 590 1.56 -3.95 -20.83
CA SER A 590 0.32 -4.08 -20.03
C SER A 590 -0.07 -5.53 -19.74
N ARG A 591 0.48 -6.46 -20.51
CA ARG A 591 0.20 -7.91 -20.46
C ARG A 591 1.24 -8.71 -19.67
N ILE A 592 2.21 -8.05 -19.05
CA ILE A 592 3.23 -8.73 -18.24
C ILE A 592 3.11 -8.32 -16.78
N ALA A 593 3.66 -9.15 -15.90
CA ALA A 593 3.77 -8.81 -14.49
C ALA A 593 4.63 -7.55 -14.30
N TYR A 594 4.25 -6.68 -13.37
CA TYR A 594 4.91 -5.39 -13.16
C TYR A 594 6.42 -5.52 -12.89
N ARG A 595 6.80 -6.55 -12.12
CA ARG A 595 8.21 -6.87 -11.80
C ARG A 595 9.08 -7.16 -13.04
N ASN A 596 8.49 -7.62 -14.14
CA ASN A 596 9.19 -7.97 -15.36
C ASN A 596 9.14 -6.84 -16.41
N MET A 597 8.51 -5.70 -16.08
CA MET A 597 8.29 -4.60 -17.01
C MET A 597 9.60 -3.98 -17.51
N ALA A 598 10.59 -3.85 -16.63
CA ALA A 598 11.90 -3.32 -16.99
C ALA A 598 12.66 -4.23 -17.97
N ASP A 599 12.65 -5.55 -17.70
CA ASP A 599 13.34 -6.54 -18.53
C ASP A 599 12.69 -6.65 -19.92
N GLU A 600 11.35 -6.67 -19.97
CA GLU A 600 10.65 -6.71 -21.25
C GLU A 600 10.82 -5.41 -22.04
N PHE A 601 10.81 -4.25 -21.37
CA PHE A 601 11.11 -2.98 -22.03
C PHE A 601 12.53 -2.99 -22.63
N ALA A 602 13.52 -3.50 -21.88
CA ALA A 602 14.87 -3.66 -22.38
C ALA A 602 14.95 -4.63 -23.57
N ARG A 603 14.11 -5.67 -23.63
CA ARG A 603 14.03 -6.59 -24.77
C ARG A 603 13.37 -5.99 -26.01
N ILE A 604 12.40 -5.09 -25.82
CA ILE A 604 11.66 -4.45 -26.91
C ILE A 604 12.46 -3.29 -27.52
N VAL A 605 13.18 -2.54 -26.68
CA VAL A 605 13.87 -1.29 -27.05
C VAL A 605 15.38 -1.47 -27.17
N GLY A 606 15.95 -2.46 -26.48
CA GLY A 606 17.37 -2.77 -26.51
C GLY A 606 17.75 -3.48 -27.79
#